data_AF-A0A480ADH7-F1
#
_entry.id   AF-A0A480ADH7-F1
#
_cell.length_a   1.000
_cell.length_b   1.000
_cell.length_c   1.000
_cell.angle_alpha   90.00
_cell.angle_beta   90.00
_cell.angle_gamma   90.00
#
_symmetry.space_group_name_H-M   'P 1'
#
loop_
_entity.id
_entity.type
_entity.pdbx_description
1 polymer ?
#
loop_
_entity_poly.entity_id
_entity_poly.type
_entity_poly.pdbx_seq_one_letter_code
_entity_poly.pdbx_strand_id
1 'polypeptide(L)' 'MTTNILDNIYLRTLGELLQQARKKCNMTQADAAKIIDAARTTMIAIEKGERRIKVLIIYY' A
#
# COMPACT_ATOMS: atom_id res chain seq x y z
N MET A 1 -22.82 -9.34 -0.65
CA MET A 1 -21.40 -9.58 -0.32
C MET A 1 -21.07 -8.67 0.86
N THR A 2 -20.96 -9.23 2.06
CA THR A 2 -20.72 -8.47 3.29
C THR A 2 -19.30 -7.92 3.27
N THR A 3 -19.17 -6.62 3.03
CA THR A 3 -17.90 -5.89 3.18
C THR A 3 -17.51 -5.99 4.65
N ASN A 4 -16.58 -6.89 4.97
CA ASN A 4 -16.18 -7.12 6.35
C ASN A 4 -15.48 -5.85 6.85
N ILE A 5 -16.07 -5.16 7.84
CA ILE A 5 -15.58 -3.87 8.35
C ILE A 5 -14.13 -4.01 8.84
N LEU A 6 -13.77 -5.20 9.34
CA LEU A 6 -12.42 -5.55 9.76
C LEU A 6 -11.40 -5.51 8.62
N ASP A 7 -11.79 -5.89 7.39
CA ASP A 7 -10.91 -5.81 6.22
C ASP A 7 -10.54 -4.36 5.90
N ASN A 8 -11.46 -3.42 6.12
CA ASN A 8 -11.24 -2.01 5.76
C ASN A 8 -10.31 -1.31 6.78
N ILE A 9 -10.49 -1.62 8.07
CA ILE A 9 -9.58 -1.17 9.14
C ILE A 9 -8.17 -1.66 8.87
N TYR A 10 -8.02 -2.94 8.49
CA TYR A 10 -6.72 -3.51 8.15
C TYR A 10 -6.02 -2.79 7.00
N LEU A 11 -6.74 -2.42 5.94
CA LEU A 11 -6.17 -1.73 4.78
C LEU A 11 -5.68 -0.32 5.10
N ARG A 12 -6.40 0.42 5.94
CA ARG A 12 -5.97 1.76 6.35
C ARG A 12 -4.72 1.69 7.22
N THR A 13 -4.70 0.82 8.23
CA THR A 13 -3.52 0.62 9.08
C THR A 13 -2.31 0.13 8.27
N LEU A 14 -2.52 -0.77 7.30
CA LEU A 14 -1.47 -1.20 6.38
C LEU A 14 -0.92 -0.03 5.54
N GLY A 15 -1.80 0.81 5.00
CA GLY A 15 -1.41 1.99 4.23
C GLY A 15 -0.58 2.99 5.05
N GLU A 16 -0.95 3.21 6.32
CA GLU A 16 -0.21 4.05 7.25
C GLU A 16 1.19 3.49 7.56
N LEU A 17 1.29 2.18 7.86
CA LEU A 17 2.56 1.51 8.12
C LEU A 17 3.49 1.57 6.90
N LEU A 18 2.93 1.34 5.70
CA LEU A 18 3.69 1.45 4.45
C LEU A 18 4.22 2.87 4.23
N GLN A 19 3.38 3.89 4.49
CA GLN A 19 3.80 5.28 4.38
C GLN A 19 4.94 5.59 5.37
N GLN A 20 4.85 5.12 6.61
CA GLN A 20 5.90 5.31 7.61
C GLN A 20 7.22 4.64 7.19
N ALA A 21 7.16 3.40 6.72
CA ALA A 21 8.34 2.68 6.22
C ALA A 21 9.00 3.42 5.05
N ARG A 22 8.21 3.83 4.06
CA ARG A 22 8.69 4.61 2.91
C ARG A 22 9.39 5.90 3.34
N LYS A 23 8.79 6.65 4.27
CA LYS A 23 9.37 7.89 4.83
C LYS A 23 10.68 7.61 5.56
N LYS A 24 10.77 6.53 6.34
CA LYS A 24 12.03 6.12 7.00
C LYS A 24 13.14 5.79 6.00
N CYS A 25 12.77 5.30 4.81
CA CYS A 25 13.70 5.06 3.70
C CYS A 25 13.99 6.31 2.84
N ASN A 26 13.51 7.50 3.21
CA ASN A 26 13.62 8.74 2.42
C ASN A 26 13.13 8.62 0.97
N MET A 27 12.13 7.78 0.72
CA MET A 27 11.58 7.54 -0.61
C MET A 27 10.33 8.39 -0.86
N THR A 28 10.14 8.88 -2.09
CA THR A 28 8.87 9.46 -2.52
C THR A 28 7.86 8.35 -2.89
N GLN A 29 6.58 8.68 -2.98
CA GLN A 29 5.56 7.72 -3.47
C GLN A 29 5.86 7.24 -4.90
N ALA A 30 6.53 8.06 -5.72
CA ALA A 30 6.93 7.66 -7.06
C ALA A 30 8.06 6.61 -7.00
N ASP A 31 9.02 6.77 -6.10
CA ASP A 31 10.12 5.81 -5.93
C ASP A 31 9.61 4.47 -5.44
N ALA A 32 8.74 4.47 -4.42
CA ALA A 32 8.13 3.25 -3.90
C ALA A 32 7.25 2.57 -4.96
N ALA A 33 6.52 3.33 -5.76
CA ALA A 33 5.69 2.78 -6.84
C ALA A 33 6.53 2.08 -7.91
N LYS A 34 7.70 2.63 -8.27
CA LYS A 34 8.64 1.99 -9.19
C LYS A 34 9.17 0.65 -8.67
N ILE A 35 9.45 0.56 -7.37
CA ILE A 35 9.97 -0.68 -6.74
C ILE A 35 8.98 -1.83 -6.88
N ILE A 36 7.68 -1.54 -6.78
CA ILE A 36 6.62 -2.56 -6.85
C ILE A 36 5.94 -2.63 -8.23
N ASP A 37 6.56 -2.03 -9.25
CA ASP A 37 6.02 -1.93 -10.62
C ASP A 37 4.56 -1.49 -10.69
N ALA A 38 4.25 -0.38 -10.00
CA ALA A 38 2.93 0.21 -9.94
C ALA A 38 2.92 1.68 -10.38
N ALA A 39 1.75 2.17 -10.78
CA ALA A 39 1.57 3.60 -10.99
C ALA A 39 1.64 4.36 -9.64
N ARG A 40 2.16 5.59 -9.65
CA ARG A 40 2.20 6.47 -8.47
C ARG A 40 0.82 6.65 -7.83
N THR A 41 -0.23 6.76 -8.64
CA THR A 41 -1.61 6.88 -8.17
C THR A 41 -2.09 5.64 -7.43
N THR A 42 -1.63 4.45 -7.84
CA THR A 42 -1.88 3.20 -7.13
C THR A 42 -1.20 3.20 -5.76
N MET A 43 0.04 3.67 -5.66
CA MET A 43 0.73 3.82 -4.37
C MET A 43 -0.02 4.78 -3.43
N ILE A 44 -0.53 5.90 -3.96
CA ILE A 44 -1.36 6.84 -3.18
C ILE A 44 -2.63 6.15 -2.65
N ALA A 45 -3.35 5.44 -3.50
CA ALA A 45 -4.58 4.75 -3.09
C ALA A 45 -4.32 3.65 -2.05
N ILE A 46 -3.18 2.96 -2.15
CA ILE A 46 -2.74 1.98 -1.16
C ILE A 46 -2.46 2.66 0.19
N GLU A 47 -1.68 3.74 0.21
CA GLU A 47 -1.36 4.45 1.46
C GLU A 47 -2.60 5.03 2.15
N LYS A 48 -3.65 5.36 1.39
CA LYS A 48 -4.94 5.82 1.93
C LYS A 48 -5.87 4.67 2.38
N GLY A 49 -5.50 3.41 2.13
CA GLY A 49 -6.36 2.25 2.35
C GLY A 49 -7.53 2.13 1.37
N GLU A 50 -7.52 2.91 0.28
CA GLU A 50 -8.57 2.91 -0.77
C GLU A 50 -8.41 1.74 -1.75
N ARG A 51 -7.21 1.12 -1.81
CA ARG A 51 -6.91 -0.01 -2.70
C ARG A 51 -6.26 -1.16 -1.92
N ARG A 52 -6.78 -2.37 -2.11
CA ARG A 52 -6.14 -3.60 -1.62
C ARG A 52 -4.81 -3.81 -2.33
N ILE A 53 -3.76 -4.08 -1.55
CA ILE A 53 -2.49 -4.55 -2.11
C ILE A 53 -2.70 -6.01 -2.49
N LYS A 54 -2.69 -6.32 -3.80
CA LYS A 54 -2.45 -7.68 -4.26
C LYS A 54 -0.94 -7.85 -4.34
N VAL A 55 -0.32 -8.20 -3.21
CA VAL A 55 1.07 -8.65 -3.24
C VAL A 55 1.04 -10.03 -3.88
N LEU A 56 1.49 -10.15 -5.13
CA LEU A 56 1.97 -11.45 -5.58
C LEU A 56 3.29 -11.64 -4.83
N ILE A 57 3.24 -12.34 -3.69
CA ILE A 57 4.46 -12.73 -2.99
C ILE A 57 5.16 -13.70 -3.95
N ILE A 58 6.11 -13.17 -4.73
CA ILE A 58 7.04 -14.00 -5.46
C ILE A 58 7.97 -14.52 -4.37
N TYR A 59 7.68 -15.73 -3.88
CA TYR A 59 8.58 -16.45 -2.98
C TYR A 59 9.93 -16.56 -3.69
N TYR A 60 10.96 -15.94 -3.11
CA TYR A 60 12.37 -16.23 -3.41
C TYR A 60 12.88 -17.27 -2.43
#